data_AF-A0A1V4LJN4-F1
#
_entry.id   AF-A0A1V4LJN4-F1
#
_cell.length_a   1.000
_cell.length_b   1.000
_cell.length_c   1.000
_cell.angle_alpha   90.00
_cell.angle_beta   90.00
_cell.angle_gamma   90.00
#
_symmetry.space_group_name_H-M   'P 1'
#
loop_
_entity.id
_entity.type
_entity.pdbx_description
1 polymer ?
#
loop_
_entity_poly.entity_id
_entity_poly.type
_entity_poly.pdbx_seq_one_letter_code
_entity_poly.pdbx_strand_id
1 'polypeptide(L)'
;MAFAVYPYTIASLIQCFVNGSAGASHSQISKKFHRIYFEEYFKELQAKTIVVETDYIDKDYLEDYAAYYDRCFRDYSRRTTRLHFFDVGFDSEEFDACITGRDGIDERALDAGYLGFVVVKPLPQSIIGRTCLRTYPSDSGRRYFPSLRTYEVHLFGLKLEVQSLAYQEQDTVVAACATSALWSCFQGTGKLFQHQIPPPVVITDWAAEHMPENLALASARAFPNNGLTASQMAAAVRRLELEPMVISTTDRHTLNGVAYAFLKGKIPCVLAFALKRWTGEQFEFMGLHAVAITGFSLSDAPPLPQRSTGFQLRAERIDKLYAHDDQVGPFARMTWCEASLKGPVHPSDMTTLKTSWPGEVFADIHNRFVMIPLYHKIRIPYGEIHAAILSLDTLIEGFRAGREGIPRAEWDIYLTNASDYKASARAEYPTLGIPLNDTLYESLPRFMWRVTVRTADRIEMDLLFDATGIAQHDLLVHRAGCNGIYSLILGHLSNVFEQQAFDVLPQVEAVLKSFSGTVQKP
;
A
#
# COMPACT_ATOMS: atom_id res chain seq x y z
N MET A 1 36.86 9.68 -12.03
CA MET A 1 36.32 10.63 -11.04
C MET A 1 35.54 9.83 -10.02
N ALA A 2 35.52 10.25 -8.74
CA ALA A 2 34.83 9.52 -7.68
C ALA A 2 33.29 9.63 -7.76
N PHE A 3 32.79 10.70 -8.40
CA PHE A 3 31.39 10.95 -8.71
C PHE A 3 31.26 11.77 -9.99
N ALA A 4 30.03 11.93 -10.47
CA ALA A 4 29.67 12.90 -11.51
C ALA A 4 28.36 13.60 -11.12
N VAL A 5 28.20 14.87 -11.49
CA VAL A 5 26.98 15.65 -11.27
C VAL A 5 26.40 16.08 -12.61
N TYR A 6 25.11 15.87 -12.81
CA TYR A 6 24.39 16.25 -14.03
C TYR A 6 23.12 17.02 -13.69
N PRO A 7 22.75 18.05 -14.48
CA PRO A 7 21.40 18.57 -14.42
C PRO A 7 20.41 17.46 -14.79
N TYR A 8 19.31 17.38 -14.05
CA TYR A 8 18.24 16.42 -14.32
C TYR A 8 17.56 16.78 -15.64
N THR A 9 17.72 15.88 -16.61
CA THR A 9 16.91 15.81 -17.81
C THR A 9 16.65 14.34 -18.11
N ILE A 10 15.60 14.01 -18.87
CA ILE A 10 15.36 12.62 -19.26
C ILE A 10 16.54 12.05 -20.08
N ALA A 11 17.23 12.89 -20.86
CA ALA A 11 18.42 12.50 -21.60
C ALA A 11 19.59 12.18 -20.65
N SER A 12 19.84 13.03 -19.64
CA SER A 12 20.85 12.78 -18.60
C SER A 12 20.57 11.48 -17.85
N LEU A 13 19.30 11.21 -17.51
CA LEU A 13 18.88 9.98 -16.83
C LEU A 13 19.15 8.74 -17.69
N ILE A 14 18.75 8.77 -18.97
CA ILE A 14 19.01 7.67 -19.92
C ILE A 14 20.52 7.43 -20.03
N GLN A 15 21.33 8.49 -20.14
CA GLN A 15 22.77 8.35 -20.22
C GLN A 15 23.37 7.73 -18.95
N CYS A 16 22.89 8.12 -17.77
CA CYS A 16 23.29 7.52 -16.51
C CYS A 16 22.93 6.02 -16.45
N PHE A 17 21.75 5.63 -16.94
CA PHE A 17 21.35 4.23 -17.05
C PHE A 17 22.23 3.44 -18.02
N VAL A 18 22.52 3.99 -19.21
CA VAL A 18 23.42 3.35 -20.20
C VAL A 18 24.81 3.16 -19.61
N ASN A 19 25.34 4.17 -18.91
CA ASN A 19 26.68 4.11 -18.33
C ASN A 19 26.76 3.14 -17.15
N GLY A 20 25.71 3.04 -16.33
CA GLY A 20 25.66 2.16 -15.16
C GLY A 20 25.30 0.71 -15.47
N SER A 21 24.77 0.43 -16.66
CA SER A 21 24.28 -0.90 -17.06
C SER A 21 25.09 -1.48 -18.21
N ALA A 22 25.99 -2.41 -17.88
CA ALA A 22 26.79 -3.11 -18.88
C ALA A 22 25.91 -3.88 -19.88
N GLY A 23 26.00 -3.51 -21.16
CA GLY A 23 25.29 -4.18 -22.25
C GLY A 23 23.87 -3.64 -22.53
N ALA A 24 23.39 -2.65 -21.78
CA ALA A 24 22.17 -1.93 -22.15
C ALA A 24 22.47 -0.85 -23.19
N SER A 25 21.76 -0.89 -24.32
CA SER A 25 21.87 0.14 -25.36
C SER A 25 20.91 1.31 -25.09
N HIS A 26 21.27 2.49 -25.59
CA HIS A 26 20.40 3.66 -25.56
C HIS A 26 19.01 3.38 -26.16
N SER A 27 18.95 2.61 -27.25
CA SER A 27 17.69 2.19 -27.91
C SER A 27 16.82 1.31 -27.01
N GLN A 28 17.42 0.38 -26.27
CA GLN A 28 16.68 -0.48 -25.33
C GLN A 28 16.13 0.33 -24.17
N ILE A 29 16.96 1.15 -23.52
CA ILE A 29 16.55 1.98 -22.38
C ILE A 29 15.46 2.97 -22.78
N SER A 30 15.60 3.59 -23.96
CA SER A 30 14.60 4.54 -24.49
C SER A 30 13.22 3.92 -24.72
N LYS A 31 13.13 2.60 -24.89
CA LYS A 31 11.88 1.87 -25.10
C LYS A 31 11.26 1.35 -23.80
N LYS A 32 11.98 1.35 -22.67
CA LYS A 32 11.45 0.87 -21.39
C LYS A 32 10.35 1.81 -20.90
N PHE A 33 9.28 1.25 -20.33
CA PHE A 33 8.19 2.05 -19.77
C PHE A 33 8.64 2.89 -18.57
N HIS A 34 9.63 2.41 -17.80
CA HIS A 34 10.28 3.20 -16.75
C HIS A 34 10.80 4.56 -17.22
N ARG A 35 11.21 4.68 -18.50
CA ARG A 35 11.62 5.98 -19.07
C ARG A 35 10.46 6.98 -19.03
N ILE A 36 9.30 6.57 -19.57
CA ILE A 36 8.09 7.41 -19.63
C ILE A 36 7.65 7.73 -18.19
N TYR A 37 7.64 6.71 -17.33
CA TYR A 37 7.25 6.87 -15.95
C TYR A 37 8.15 7.87 -15.19
N PHE A 38 9.47 7.70 -15.23
CA PHE A 38 10.40 8.58 -14.52
C PHE A 38 10.41 10.00 -15.08
N GLU A 39 10.18 10.19 -16.37
CA GLU A 39 10.01 11.52 -16.96
C GLU A 39 8.85 12.28 -16.29
N GLU A 40 7.68 11.64 -16.14
CA GLU A 40 6.54 12.22 -15.45
C GLU A 40 6.78 12.35 -13.93
N TYR A 41 7.32 11.30 -13.31
CA TYR A 41 7.47 11.21 -11.86
C TYR A 41 8.45 12.26 -11.32
N PHE A 42 9.62 12.38 -11.93
CA PHE A 42 10.61 13.37 -11.50
C PHE A 42 10.21 14.80 -11.86
N LYS A 43 9.33 14.99 -12.85
CA LYS A 43 8.71 16.30 -13.11
C LYS A 43 7.77 16.69 -11.96
N GLU A 44 6.96 15.77 -11.45
CA GLU A 44 6.11 15.99 -10.27
C GLU A 44 6.94 16.24 -9.00
N LEU A 45 8.08 15.54 -8.86
CA LEU A 45 9.02 15.77 -7.76
C LEU A 45 9.92 16.99 -7.94
N GLN A 46 9.86 17.67 -9.08
CA GLN A 46 10.67 18.84 -9.41
C GLN A 46 12.19 18.57 -9.34
N ALA A 47 12.64 17.39 -9.79
CA ALA A 47 14.06 17.04 -9.79
C ALA A 47 14.87 17.99 -10.68
N LYS A 48 16.02 18.44 -10.15
CA LYS A 48 16.94 19.39 -10.80
C LYS A 48 18.34 18.85 -10.99
N THR A 49 18.82 17.96 -10.12
CA THR A 49 20.19 17.43 -10.18
C THR A 49 20.25 15.92 -9.95
N ILE A 50 21.16 15.25 -10.66
CA ILE A 50 21.55 13.86 -10.47
C ILE A 50 23.01 13.82 -10.00
N VAL A 51 23.29 13.17 -8.88
CA VAL A 51 24.66 12.80 -8.47
C VAL A 51 24.86 11.31 -8.68
N VAL A 52 25.95 10.94 -9.36
CA VAL A 52 26.28 9.56 -9.71
C VAL A 52 27.35 9.03 -8.77
N GLU A 53 26.99 8.07 -7.93
CA GLU A 53 27.89 7.28 -7.09
C GLU A 53 28.24 5.98 -7.83
N THR A 54 29.51 5.82 -8.22
CA THR A 54 30.01 4.61 -8.89
C THR A 54 30.60 3.61 -7.89
N ASP A 55 30.80 2.36 -8.32
CA ASP A 55 31.39 1.28 -7.49
C ASP A 55 30.58 0.95 -6.20
N TYR A 56 29.27 1.19 -6.21
CA TYR A 56 28.37 0.92 -5.09
C TYR A 56 28.04 -0.57 -4.96
N ILE A 57 28.01 -1.09 -3.74
CA ILE A 57 27.56 -2.46 -3.44
C ILE A 57 26.13 -2.39 -2.91
N ASP A 58 25.17 -2.75 -3.76
CA ASP A 58 23.79 -2.94 -3.32
C ASP A 58 23.59 -4.33 -2.71
N LYS A 59 23.03 -4.37 -1.50
CA LYS A 59 22.82 -5.61 -0.75
C LYS A 59 21.92 -6.60 -1.50
N ASP A 60 20.79 -6.14 -2.02
CA ASP A 60 19.81 -7.02 -2.66
C ASP A 60 20.37 -7.59 -3.97
N TYR A 61 21.00 -6.73 -4.79
CA TYR A 61 21.64 -7.19 -6.03
C TYR A 61 22.85 -8.10 -5.78
N LEU A 62 23.65 -7.88 -4.72
CA LEU A 62 24.82 -8.71 -4.44
C LEU A 62 24.42 -10.17 -4.15
N GLU A 63 23.30 -10.38 -3.46
CA GLU A 63 22.77 -11.71 -3.18
C GLU A 63 22.28 -12.39 -4.47
N ASP A 64 21.52 -11.67 -5.30
CA ASP A 64 21.09 -12.16 -6.62
C ASP A 64 22.32 -12.49 -7.52
N TYR A 65 23.36 -11.65 -7.46
CA TYR A 65 24.63 -11.85 -8.13
C TYR A 65 25.32 -13.14 -7.71
N ALA A 66 25.54 -13.33 -6.41
CA ALA A 66 26.24 -14.49 -5.87
C ALA A 66 25.48 -15.81 -6.13
N ALA A 67 24.15 -15.75 -6.11
CA ALA A 67 23.32 -16.93 -6.32
C ALA A 67 23.28 -17.39 -7.79
N TYR A 68 23.31 -16.44 -8.74
CA TYR A 68 23.11 -16.75 -10.16
C TYR A 68 24.22 -16.21 -11.08
N TYR A 69 24.47 -14.91 -11.08
CA TYR A 69 25.31 -14.26 -12.10
C TYR A 69 26.81 -14.57 -11.98
N ASP A 70 27.33 -14.81 -10.78
CA ASP A 70 28.73 -15.22 -10.54
C ASP A 70 29.06 -16.58 -11.19
N ARG A 71 28.04 -17.40 -11.46
CA ARG A 71 28.18 -18.74 -12.06
C ARG A 71 28.00 -18.73 -13.57
N CYS A 72 27.69 -17.58 -14.18
CA CYS A 72 27.53 -17.45 -15.61
C CYS A 72 28.87 -17.46 -16.33
N PHE A 73 28.91 -18.00 -17.55
CA PHE A 73 30.12 -17.95 -18.39
C PHE A 73 30.50 -16.51 -18.79
N ARG A 74 29.49 -15.67 -19.03
CA ARG A 74 29.69 -14.24 -19.25
C ARG A 74 29.90 -13.57 -17.91
N ASP A 75 30.94 -12.73 -17.83
CA ASP A 75 31.22 -11.94 -16.65
C ASP A 75 30.19 -10.81 -16.48
N TYR A 76 29.64 -10.71 -15.28
CA TYR A 76 28.76 -9.63 -14.84
C TYR A 76 29.43 -8.94 -13.65
N SER A 77 29.31 -7.62 -13.58
CA SER A 77 29.86 -6.88 -12.44
C SER A 77 28.99 -7.10 -11.20
N ARG A 78 29.60 -7.37 -10.05
CA ARG A 78 28.92 -7.31 -8.74
C ARG A 78 28.69 -5.88 -8.24
N ARG A 79 29.39 -4.90 -8.81
CA ARG A 79 29.30 -3.48 -8.44
C ARG A 79 28.26 -2.77 -9.30
N THR A 80 27.45 -1.97 -8.64
CA THR A 80 26.35 -1.19 -9.20
C THR A 80 26.72 0.30 -9.25
N THR A 81 25.89 1.07 -9.94
CA THR A 81 25.91 2.54 -9.87
C THR A 81 24.68 3.00 -9.11
N ARG A 82 24.79 4.04 -8.30
CA ARG A 82 23.66 4.61 -7.57
C ARG A 82 23.46 6.06 -7.94
N LEU A 83 22.26 6.39 -8.41
CA LEU A 83 21.88 7.72 -8.85
C LEU A 83 21.10 8.39 -7.72
N HIS A 84 21.56 9.55 -7.28
CA HIS A 84 20.94 10.36 -6.25
C HIS A 84 20.25 11.56 -6.89
N PHE A 85 19.01 11.83 -6.48
CA PHE A 85 18.18 12.87 -7.08
C PHE A 85 17.90 13.98 -6.07
N PHE A 86 17.94 15.23 -6.54
CA PHE A 86 17.71 16.42 -5.73
C PHE A 86 16.76 17.39 -6.43
N ASP A 87 15.91 18.09 -5.67
CA ASP A 87 15.07 19.20 -6.15
C ASP A 87 15.80 20.56 -6.12
N VAL A 88 17.06 20.57 -5.70
CA VAL A 88 17.97 21.72 -5.73
C VAL A 88 18.92 21.57 -6.91
N GLY A 89 19.15 22.69 -7.62
CA GLY A 89 20.11 22.75 -8.72
C GLY A 89 21.49 23.09 -8.19
N PHE A 90 22.50 22.34 -8.63
CA PHE A 90 23.91 22.56 -8.32
C PHE A 90 24.80 21.81 -9.32
N ASP A 91 26.05 22.24 -9.47
CA ASP A 91 27.04 21.59 -10.33
C ASP A 91 28.08 20.75 -9.58
N SER A 92 29.09 20.25 -10.31
CA SER A 92 30.15 19.41 -9.73
C SER A 92 31.09 20.18 -8.80
N GLU A 93 31.33 21.47 -9.03
CA GLU A 93 32.21 22.30 -8.21
C GLU A 93 31.52 22.64 -6.88
N GLU A 94 30.24 23.00 -6.92
CA GLU A 94 29.44 23.28 -5.71
C GLU A 94 29.29 22.04 -4.82
N PHE A 95 29.09 20.85 -5.41
CA PHE A 95 29.03 19.59 -4.68
C PHE A 95 30.39 19.19 -4.10
N ASP A 96 31.48 19.33 -4.87
CA ASP A 96 32.86 19.07 -4.39
C ASP A 96 33.23 20.01 -3.23
N ALA A 97 32.85 21.29 -3.32
CA ALA A 97 33.05 22.25 -2.24
C ALA A 97 32.29 21.83 -0.97
N CYS A 98 31.02 21.41 -1.09
CA CYS A 98 30.21 20.90 0.01
C CYS A 98 30.89 19.72 0.74
N ILE A 99 31.25 18.65 0.02
CA ILE A 99 31.85 17.44 0.62
C ILE A 99 33.26 17.67 1.19
N THR A 100 33.97 18.71 0.73
CA THR A 100 35.31 19.08 1.21
C THR A 100 35.32 20.16 2.27
N GLY A 101 34.14 20.63 2.72
CA GLY A 101 34.01 21.67 3.76
C GLY A 101 34.41 23.07 3.29
N ARG A 102 34.34 23.33 1.98
CA ARG A 102 34.51 24.67 1.37
C ARG A 102 33.14 25.32 1.15
N ASP A 103 33.14 26.58 0.72
CA ASP A 103 31.92 27.32 0.40
C ASP A 103 31.27 26.74 -0.86
N GLY A 104 30.19 25.98 -0.69
CA GLY A 104 29.46 25.25 -1.73
C GLY A 104 27.99 25.16 -1.37
N ILE A 105 27.28 24.17 -1.93
CA ILE A 105 25.88 23.96 -1.53
C ILE A 105 25.78 23.58 -0.04
N ASP A 106 24.83 24.17 0.67
CA ASP A 106 24.60 23.89 2.09
C ASP A 106 24.09 22.45 2.31
N GLU A 107 24.70 21.74 3.27
CA GLU A 107 24.37 20.34 3.56
C GLU A 107 22.90 20.17 3.99
N ARG A 108 22.32 21.13 4.72
CA ARG A 108 20.92 21.05 5.16
C ARG A 108 19.97 21.29 4.00
N ALA A 109 20.30 22.21 3.10
CA ALA A 109 19.56 22.40 1.86
C ALA A 109 19.61 21.15 0.98
N LEU A 110 20.75 20.47 0.93
CA LEU A 110 20.94 19.23 0.19
C LEU A 110 20.11 18.07 0.76
N ASP A 111 20.08 17.90 2.09
CA ASP A 111 19.26 16.89 2.76
C ASP A 111 17.76 17.18 2.60
N ALA A 112 17.33 18.43 2.85
CA ALA A 112 15.94 18.84 2.65
C ALA A 112 15.47 18.65 1.19
N GLY A 113 16.37 18.91 0.24
CA GLY A 113 16.13 18.74 -1.19
C GLY A 113 16.33 17.33 -1.72
N TYR A 114 16.70 16.35 -0.88
CA TYR A 114 16.96 14.98 -1.31
C TYR A 114 15.67 14.25 -1.69
N LEU A 115 15.58 13.83 -2.95
CA LEU A 115 14.42 13.11 -3.49
C LEU A 115 14.58 11.60 -3.37
N GLY A 116 15.77 11.10 -3.09
CA GLY A 116 16.06 9.68 -2.96
C GLY A 116 17.05 9.17 -4.00
N PHE A 117 17.04 7.86 -4.24
CA PHE A 117 17.98 7.20 -5.14
C PHE A 117 17.38 6.08 -5.98
N VAL A 118 18.06 5.79 -7.09
CA VAL A 118 17.86 4.60 -7.94
C VAL A 118 19.19 3.86 -8.04
N VAL A 119 19.23 2.59 -7.67
CA VAL A 119 20.35 1.70 -7.99
C VAL A 119 20.22 1.22 -9.44
N VAL A 120 21.31 1.30 -10.19
CA VAL A 120 21.45 0.80 -11.56
C VAL A 120 22.24 -0.50 -11.52
N LYS A 121 21.56 -1.61 -11.83
CA LYS A 121 22.13 -2.94 -11.95
C LYS A 121 22.95 -3.05 -13.25
N PRO A 122 24.15 -3.64 -13.23
CA PRO A 122 24.99 -3.88 -14.40
C PRO A 122 24.49 -5.07 -15.25
N LEU A 123 23.19 -5.10 -15.54
CA LEU A 123 22.50 -6.15 -16.28
C LEU A 123 21.94 -5.59 -17.60
N PRO A 124 21.89 -6.37 -18.69
CA PRO A 124 21.53 -5.83 -20.01
C PRO A 124 20.06 -5.41 -20.17
N GLN A 125 19.15 -5.90 -19.33
CA GLN A 125 17.71 -5.68 -19.48
C GLN A 125 17.06 -5.11 -18.21
N SER A 126 17.16 -5.82 -17.08
CA SER A 126 16.59 -5.40 -15.79
C SER A 126 17.59 -4.51 -15.07
N ILE A 127 17.56 -3.22 -15.35
CA ILE A 127 18.60 -2.28 -14.94
C ILE A 127 18.24 -1.54 -13.66
N ILE A 128 16.96 -1.49 -13.28
CA ILE A 128 16.53 -0.72 -12.11
C ILE A 128 16.51 -1.65 -10.90
N GLY A 129 17.50 -1.48 -10.02
CA GLY A 129 17.57 -2.15 -8.74
C GLY A 129 16.78 -1.41 -7.66
N ARG A 130 17.20 -1.62 -6.41
CA ARG A 130 16.60 -0.97 -5.25
C ARG A 130 16.52 0.54 -5.44
N THR A 131 15.31 1.05 -5.36
CA THR A 131 14.93 2.43 -5.58
C THR A 131 14.11 2.91 -4.40
N CYS A 132 14.51 4.02 -3.79
CA CYS A 132 13.78 4.67 -2.71
C CYS A 132 13.64 6.14 -3.09
N LEU A 133 12.43 6.55 -3.47
CA LEU A 133 12.12 7.90 -3.92
C LEU A 133 11.01 8.49 -3.05
N ARG A 134 11.09 9.80 -2.80
CA ARG A 134 10.01 10.57 -2.19
C ARG A 134 8.72 10.34 -2.97
N THR A 135 7.61 10.18 -2.27
CA THR A 135 6.29 10.00 -2.91
C THR A 135 5.84 11.25 -3.64
N TYR A 136 4.77 11.14 -4.44
CA TYR A 136 4.13 12.31 -5.02
C TYR A 136 3.80 13.39 -3.96
N PRO A 137 3.85 14.68 -4.32
CA PRO A 137 3.43 15.77 -3.45
C PRO A 137 1.98 15.62 -2.96
N SER A 138 1.68 16.33 -1.87
CA SER A 138 0.32 16.42 -1.33
C SER A 138 -0.65 16.98 -2.38
N ASP A 139 -1.84 16.41 -2.42
CA ASP A 139 -2.95 16.77 -3.31
C ASP A 139 -4.14 17.08 -2.40
N SER A 140 -4.04 18.24 -1.73
CA SER A 140 -5.00 18.70 -0.72
C SER A 140 -5.27 17.67 0.40
N GLY A 141 -4.27 16.86 0.75
CA GLY A 141 -4.41 15.82 1.79
C GLY A 141 -5.20 14.57 1.35
N ARG A 142 -5.52 14.42 0.06
CA ARG A 142 -6.23 13.23 -0.45
C ARG A 142 -5.34 12.00 -0.55
N ARG A 143 -4.02 12.16 -0.68
CA ARG A 143 -3.06 11.06 -0.91
C ARG A 143 -2.48 10.54 0.39
N TYR A 144 -2.49 9.23 0.54
CA TYR A 144 -2.01 8.52 1.73
C TYR A 144 -1.02 7.43 1.33
N PHE A 145 0.16 7.44 1.94
CA PHE A 145 1.19 6.41 1.82
C PHE A 145 1.59 5.94 3.23
N PRO A 146 0.79 5.08 3.89
CA PRO A 146 0.99 4.80 5.31
C PRO A 146 2.19 3.90 5.60
N SER A 147 2.61 3.09 4.62
CA SER A 147 3.65 2.07 4.77
C SER A 147 5.07 2.60 4.53
N LEU A 148 5.26 3.93 4.44
CA LEU A 148 6.57 4.53 4.27
C LEU A 148 7.44 4.35 5.52
N ARG A 149 8.75 4.37 5.31
CA ARG A 149 9.75 4.45 6.37
C ARG A 149 10.94 5.31 5.93
N THR A 150 11.70 5.77 6.92
CA THR A 150 12.97 6.46 6.67
C THR A 150 14.01 5.49 6.13
N TYR A 151 14.62 5.85 5.01
CA TYR A 151 15.87 5.26 4.52
C TYR A 151 16.99 6.27 4.73
N GLU A 152 17.95 5.91 5.59
CA GLU A 152 19.17 6.68 5.76
C GLU A 152 20.15 6.33 4.64
N VAL A 153 20.76 7.37 4.07
CA VAL A 153 21.67 7.32 2.94
C VAL A 153 22.95 8.02 3.32
N HIS A 154 24.08 7.32 3.17
CA HIS A 154 25.40 7.94 3.26
C HIS A 154 25.93 8.22 1.86
N LEU A 155 26.36 9.46 1.61
CA LEU A 155 26.94 9.90 0.34
C LEU A 155 28.16 10.77 0.62
N PHE A 156 29.37 10.25 0.40
CA PHE A 156 30.64 10.97 0.65
C PHE A 156 30.75 11.60 2.06
N GLY A 157 30.21 10.94 3.08
CA GLY A 157 30.21 11.43 4.47
C GLY A 157 28.94 12.20 4.86
N LEU A 158 28.15 12.66 3.89
CA LEU A 158 26.85 13.28 4.12
C LEU A 158 25.84 12.23 4.58
N LYS A 159 25.02 12.58 5.58
CA LYS A 159 23.86 11.79 6.00
C LYS A 159 22.61 12.42 5.39
N LEU A 160 21.99 11.72 4.45
CA LEU A 160 20.75 12.11 3.79
C LEU A 160 19.61 11.17 4.20
N GLU A 161 18.37 11.65 4.21
CA GLU A 161 17.21 10.83 4.54
C GLU A 161 16.09 10.92 3.50
N VAL A 162 15.41 9.80 3.23
CA VAL A 162 14.21 9.78 2.39
C VAL A 162 13.11 8.91 2.99
N GLN A 163 11.89 9.46 3.08
CA GLN A 163 10.69 8.67 3.38
C GLN A 163 10.20 7.98 2.12
N SER A 164 10.30 6.66 2.07
CA SER A 164 9.91 5.84 0.91
C SER A 164 9.39 4.48 1.36
N LEU A 165 8.91 3.70 0.40
CA LEU A 165 8.94 2.24 0.44
C LEU A 165 9.84 1.79 -0.72
N ALA A 166 10.66 0.76 -0.51
CA ALA A 166 11.64 0.37 -1.52
C ALA A 166 10.96 -0.36 -2.67
N TYR A 167 11.39 0.00 -3.88
CA TYR A 167 10.94 -0.52 -5.17
C TYR A 167 12.10 -1.17 -5.91
N GLN A 168 11.81 -2.07 -6.85
CA GLN A 168 12.75 -2.51 -7.88
C GLN A 168 12.00 -3.02 -9.13
N GLU A 169 12.70 -3.01 -10.26
CA GLU A 169 12.23 -3.66 -11.48
C GLU A 169 12.43 -5.19 -11.37
N GLN A 170 11.49 -5.95 -11.93
CA GLN A 170 11.61 -7.40 -11.99
C GLN A 170 12.80 -7.84 -12.83
N ASP A 171 13.37 -8.96 -12.41
CA ASP A 171 14.38 -9.67 -13.15
C ASP A 171 13.82 -11.04 -13.51
N THR A 172 13.39 -11.26 -14.76
CA THR A 172 12.72 -12.52 -15.14
C THR A 172 13.61 -13.76 -14.97
N VAL A 173 14.90 -13.57 -14.71
CA VAL A 173 15.82 -14.65 -14.35
C VAL A 173 15.68 -15.06 -12.88
N VAL A 174 15.59 -14.09 -11.97
CA VAL A 174 15.69 -14.31 -10.51
C VAL A 174 14.38 -13.99 -9.77
N ALA A 175 13.68 -12.95 -10.18
CA ALA A 175 12.53 -12.39 -9.49
C ALA A 175 11.49 -11.87 -10.50
N ALA A 176 10.44 -12.67 -10.72
CA ALA A 176 9.26 -12.24 -11.46
C ALA A 176 8.43 -11.21 -10.68
N CYS A 177 7.33 -10.73 -11.27
CA CYS A 177 6.45 -9.71 -10.69
C CYS A 177 5.98 -10.01 -9.25
N ALA A 178 5.52 -11.24 -8.99
CA ALA A 178 5.07 -11.64 -7.67
C ALA A 178 6.20 -11.58 -6.62
N THR A 179 7.42 -11.97 -6.97
CA THR A 179 8.60 -11.84 -6.10
C THR A 179 8.89 -10.38 -5.79
N SER A 180 8.88 -9.51 -6.82
CA SER A 180 9.13 -8.07 -6.65
C SER A 180 8.06 -7.38 -5.80
N ALA A 181 6.79 -7.77 -5.95
CA ALA A 181 5.69 -7.28 -5.14
C ALA A 181 5.78 -7.76 -3.68
N LEU A 182 6.10 -9.04 -3.45
CA LEU A 182 6.34 -9.57 -2.10
C LEU A 182 7.52 -8.88 -1.41
N TRP A 183 8.65 -8.73 -2.13
CA TRP A 183 9.82 -8.01 -1.61
C TRP A 183 9.44 -6.59 -1.18
N SER A 184 8.70 -5.85 -2.01
CA SER A 184 8.23 -4.50 -1.67
C SER A 184 7.33 -4.50 -0.43
N CYS A 185 6.45 -5.50 -0.29
CA CYS A 185 5.63 -5.65 0.92
C CYS A 185 6.49 -5.94 2.16
N PHE A 186 7.49 -6.81 2.04
CA PHE A 186 8.41 -7.16 3.12
C PHE A 186 9.28 -5.98 3.56
N GLN A 187 9.57 -5.03 2.69
CA GLN A 187 10.23 -3.79 3.08
C GLN A 187 9.38 -2.98 4.07
N GLY A 188 8.06 -3.00 3.94
CA GLY A 188 7.13 -2.34 4.86
C GLY A 188 6.92 -3.17 6.12
N THR A 189 6.54 -4.44 5.97
CA THR A 189 6.24 -5.32 7.11
C THR A 189 7.46 -5.66 7.95
N GLY A 190 8.66 -5.70 7.36
CA GLY A 190 9.89 -6.02 8.08
C GLY A 190 10.18 -5.04 9.20
N LYS A 191 9.89 -3.74 8.98
CA LYS A 191 10.01 -2.72 10.03
C LYS A 191 8.86 -2.79 11.04
N LEU A 192 7.64 -3.03 10.56
CA LEU A 192 6.43 -3.05 11.40
C LEU A 192 6.37 -4.27 12.34
N PHE A 193 6.76 -5.43 11.85
CA PHE A 193 6.69 -6.72 12.54
C PHE A 193 8.06 -7.27 12.96
N GLN A 194 9.14 -6.57 12.63
CA GLN A 194 10.52 -6.89 13.06
C GLN A 194 11.04 -8.24 12.54
N HIS A 195 10.70 -8.58 11.30
CA HIS A 195 11.26 -9.75 10.62
C HIS A 195 12.39 -9.36 9.65
N GLN A 196 13.21 -10.34 9.25
CA GLN A 196 14.23 -10.15 8.22
C GLN A 196 13.61 -9.75 6.88
N ILE A 197 14.32 -8.93 6.10
CA ILE A 197 13.90 -8.58 4.75
C ILE A 197 14.79 -9.38 3.77
N PRO A 198 14.26 -10.48 3.20
CA PRO A 198 15.03 -11.33 2.31
C PRO A 198 15.24 -10.65 0.95
N PRO A 199 16.38 -10.91 0.28
CA PRO A 199 16.59 -10.48 -1.09
C PRO A 199 15.67 -11.26 -2.06
N PRO A 200 15.48 -10.77 -3.30
CA PRO A 200 14.53 -11.38 -4.24
C PRO A 200 14.81 -12.84 -4.57
N VAL A 201 16.08 -13.22 -4.78
CA VAL A 201 16.46 -14.61 -5.02
C VAL A 201 15.96 -15.55 -3.91
N VAL A 202 16.10 -15.16 -2.65
CA VAL A 202 15.68 -15.96 -1.48
C VAL A 202 14.16 -16.11 -1.44
N ILE A 203 13.41 -15.06 -1.79
CA ILE A 203 11.94 -15.12 -1.87
C ILE A 203 11.52 -16.12 -2.95
N THR A 204 12.15 -16.07 -4.12
CA THR A 204 11.85 -17.00 -5.22
C THR A 204 12.19 -18.44 -4.83
N ASP A 205 13.33 -18.67 -4.17
CA ASP A 205 13.70 -20.00 -3.66
C ASP A 205 12.68 -20.56 -2.69
N TRP A 206 12.29 -19.77 -1.67
CA TRP A 206 11.25 -20.16 -0.72
C TRP A 206 9.91 -20.47 -1.38
N ALA A 207 9.54 -19.71 -2.41
CA ALA A 207 8.33 -19.94 -3.15
C ALA A 207 8.40 -21.23 -3.98
N ALA A 208 9.57 -21.53 -4.55
CA ALA A 208 9.80 -22.68 -5.43
C ALA A 208 9.87 -24.03 -4.70
N GLU A 209 10.14 -24.04 -3.39
CA GLU A 209 10.01 -25.24 -2.55
C GLU A 209 8.57 -25.79 -2.53
N HIS A 210 7.59 -24.93 -2.82
CA HIS A 210 6.20 -25.34 -2.97
C HIS A 210 5.86 -25.62 -4.43
N MET A 211 5.49 -26.87 -4.72
CA MET A 211 5.08 -27.27 -6.06
C MET A 211 3.78 -26.57 -6.46
N PRO A 212 3.69 -26.00 -7.67
CA PRO A 212 2.48 -25.31 -8.10
C PRO A 212 1.35 -26.32 -8.38
N GLU A 213 0.13 -25.95 -8.00
CA GLU A 213 -1.09 -26.76 -8.19
C GLU A 213 -1.40 -27.03 -9.67
N ASN A 214 -0.98 -26.13 -10.57
CA ASN A 214 -1.18 -26.26 -12.01
C ASN A 214 0.17 -26.24 -12.75
N LEU A 215 0.76 -27.43 -12.90
CA LEU A 215 2.04 -27.66 -13.59
C LEU A 215 2.04 -27.22 -15.07
N ALA A 216 0.88 -27.05 -15.70
CA ALA A 216 0.78 -26.64 -17.11
C ALA A 216 0.90 -25.11 -17.30
N LEU A 217 0.64 -24.32 -16.25
CA LEU A 217 0.60 -22.84 -16.31
C LEU A 217 1.66 -22.17 -15.44
N ALA A 218 2.27 -22.90 -14.49
CA ALA A 218 3.26 -22.37 -13.56
C ALA A 218 4.61 -23.08 -13.71
N SER A 219 5.70 -22.32 -13.58
CA SER A 219 7.05 -22.90 -13.61
C SER A 219 7.28 -23.74 -12.34
N ALA A 220 7.68 -25.00 -12.51
CA ALA A 220 8.15 -25.83 -11.42
C ALA A 220 9.64 -25.58 -11.05
N ARG A 221 10.32 -24.68 -11.77
CA ARG A 221 11.73 -24.31 -11.52
C ARG A 221 11.82 -23.00 -10.75
N ALA A 222 12.75 -22.93 -9.80
CA ALA A 222 13.09 -21.71 -9.07
C ALA A 222 13.68 -20.63 -9.99
N PHE A 223 14.60 -21.01 -10.89
CA PHE A 223 15.24 -20.10 -11.84
C PHE A 223 15.40 -20.74 -13.23
N PRO A 224 15.09 -20.03 -14.34
CA PRO A 224 14.28 -18.82 -14.40
C PRO A 224 12.80 -19.10 -14.06
N ASN A 225 12.08 -18.07 -13.61
CA ASN A 225 10.67 -18.20 -13.20
C ASN A 225 9.74 -17.26 -13.98
N ASN A 226 8.61 -17.80 -14.46
CA ASN A 226 7.59 -17.07 -15.21
C ASN A 226 6.50 -16.46 -14.31
N GLY A 227 6.63 -16.54 -12.98
CA GLY A 227 5.67 -16.01 -12.01
C GLY A 227 5.39 -17.00 -10.88
N LEU A 228 4.73 -16.51 -9.81
CA LEU A 228 4.36 -17.34 -8.67
C LEU A 228 2.85 -17.52 -8.59
N THR A 229 2.40 -18.73 -8.22
CA THR A 229 1.00 -18.95 -7.83
C THR A 229 0.71 -18.36 -6.46
N ALA A 230 -0.57 -18.19 -6.12
CA ALA A 230 -0.97 -17.74 -4.78
C ALA A 230 -0.40 -18.65 -3.67
N SER A 231 -0.37 -19.97 -3.87
CA SER A 231 0.16 -20.93 -2.90
C SER A 231 1.67 -20.83 -2.73
N GLN A 232 2.41 -20.58 -3.81
CA GLN A 232 3.85 -20.31 -3.76
C GLN A 232 4.17 -18.98 -3.07
N MET A 233 3.41 -17.92 -3.37
CA MET A 233 3.54 -16.64 -2.66
C MET A 233 3.25 -16.81 -1.16
N ALA A 234 2.22 -17.57 -0.81
CA ALA A 234 1.86 -17.88 0.57
C ALA A 234 2.98 -18.65 1.30
N ALA A 235 3.63 -19.61 0.62
CA ALA A 235 4.77 -20.34 1.16
C ALA A 235 5.95 -19.40 1.51
N ALA A 236 6.26 -18.45 0.63
CA ALA A 236 7.30 -17.45 0.89
C ALA A 236 6.96 -16.54 2.08
N VAL A 237 5.70 -16.13 2.25
CA VAL A 237 5.24 -15.35 3.41
C VAL A 237 5.43 -16.14 4.71
N ARG A 238 5.09 -17.44 4.72
CA ARG A 238 5.23 -18.30 5.92
C ARG A 238 6.68 -18.47 6.39
N ARG A 239 7.65 -18.38 5.48
CA ARG A 239 9.10 -18.43 5.84
C ARG A 239 9.55 -17.24 6.70
N LEU A 240 8.75 -16.17 6.77
CA LEU A 240 8.97 -15.01 7.65
C LEU A 240 8.14 -15.08 8.94
N GLU A 241 7.52 -16.22 9.25
CA GLU A 241 6.60 -16.39 10.39
C GLU A 241 5.39 -15.43 10.36
N LEU A 242 5.03 -15.01 9.14
CA LEU A 242 3.83 -14.27 8.83
C LEU A 242 2.75 -15.21 8.29
N GLU A 243 1.49 -14.80 8.44
CA GLU A 243 0.33 -15.49 7.93
C GLU A 243 -0.14 -14.85 6.62
N PRO A 244 -0.13 -15.59 5.50
CA PRO A 244 -0.66 -15.09 4.24
C PRO A 244 -2.19 -15.12 4.26
N MET A 245 -2.81 -13.95 4.29
CA MET A 245 -4.25 -13.83 4.11
C MET A 245 -4.54 -13.51 2.64
N VAL A 246 -5.27 -14.42 1.97
CA VAL A 246 -5.63 -14.29 0.55
C VAL A 246 -7.12 -14.05 0.45
N ILE A 247 -7.50 -12.93 -0.16
CA ILE A 247 -8.90 -12.53 -0.35
C ILE A 247 -9.17 -12.40 -1.84
N SER A 248 -10.23 -13.05 -2.31
CA SER A 248 -10.68 -12.93 -3.70
C SER A 248 -11.13 -11.50 -3.98
N THR A 249 -10.68 -10.92 -5.09
CA THR A 249 -11.12 -9.60 -5.55
C THR A 249 -12.29 -9.79 -6.52
N THR A 250 -13.50 -9.56 -6.03
CA THR A 250 -14.73 -9.65 -6.84
C THR A 250 -15.10 -8.32 -7.47
N ASP A 251 -14.89 -7.24 -6.73
CA ASP A 251 -15.32 -5.88 -7.08
C ASP A 251 -14.50 -4.82 -6.31
N ARG A 252 -14.76 -3.57 -6.68
CA ARG A 252 -14.24 -2.35 -6.06
C ARG A 252 -14.49 -2.29 -4.56
N HIS A 253 -15.69 -2.65 -4.09
CA HIS A 253 -16.06 -2.59 -2.67
C HIS A 253 -15.14 -3.47 -1.82
N THR A 254 -14.92 -4.70 -2.29
CA THR A 254 -14.06 -5.68 -1.63
C THR A 254 -12.60 -5.23 -1.65
N LEU A 255 -12.08 -4.83 -2.81
CA LEU A 255 -10.69 -4.38 -2.93
C LEU A 255 -10.42 -3.12 -2.11
N ASN A 256 -11.26 -2.10 -2.23
CA ASN A 256 -11.11 -0.84 -1.49
C ASN A 256 -11.17 -1.08 0.01
N GLY A 257 -12.18 -1.81 0.50
CA GLY A 257 -12.33 -2.13 1.92
C GLY A 257 -11.09 -2.81 2.48
N VAL A 258 -10.62 -3.88 1.84
CA VAL A 258 -9.43 -4.62 2.28
C VAL A 258 -8.17 -3.76 2.18
N ALA A 259 -7.88 -3.17 1.02
CA ALA A 259 -6.68 -2.37 0.82
C ALA A 259 -6.62 -1.19 1.79
N TYR A 260 -7.72 -0.45 1.95
CA TYR A 260 -7.83 0.65 2.90
C TYR A 260 -7.56 0.18 4.33
N ALA A 261 -8.23 -0.88 4.76
CA ALA A 261 -8.19 -1.34 6.14
C ALA A 261 -6.78 -1.76 6.58
N PHE A 262 -6.02 -2.44 5.71
CA PHE A 262 -4.66 -2.88 6.00
C PHE A 262 -3.60 -1.80 5.74
N LEU A 263 -3.77 -0.96 4.70
CA LEU A 263 -2.86 0.17 4.47
C LEU A 263 -2.94 1.17 5.62
N LYS A 264 -4.12 1.45 6.18
CA LYS A 264 -4.24 2.26 7.41
C LYS A 264 -3.50 1.64 8.60
N GLY A 265 -3.38 0.31 8.65
CA GLY A 265 -2.53 -0.44 9.58
C GLY A 265 -1.05 -0.47 9.22
N LYS A 266 -0.62 0.28 8.19
CA LYS A 266 0.74 0.35 7.64
C LYS A 266 1.23 -0.97 7.01
N ILE A 267 0.30 -1.82 6.56
CA ILE A 267 0.60 -3.13 5.96
C ILE A 267 0.36 -3.02 4.44
N PRO A 268 1.41 -3.01 3.60
CA PRO A 268 1.26 -3.10 2.15
C PRO A 268 0.72 -4.47 1.73
N CYS A 269 0.04 -4.51 0.58
CA CYS A 269 -0.67 -5.70 0.09
C CYS A 269 -0.22 -6.05 -1.33
N VAL A 270 -0.14 -7.32 -1.69
CA VAL A 270 0.08 -7.72 -3.09
C VAL A 270 -1.26 -7.86 -3.81
N LEU A 271 -1.48 -7.12 -4.88
CA LEU A 271 -2.64 -7.27 -5.76
C LEU A 271 -2.26 -8.02 -7.02
N ALA A 272 -2.93 -9.14 -7.27
CA ALA A 272 -2.86 -9.85 -8.54
C ALA A 272 -4.04 -9.45 -9.43
N PHE A 273 -3.79 -9.25 -10.73
CA PHE A 273 -4.82 -8.86 -11.69
C PHE A 273 -4.51 -9.33 -13.11
N ALA A 274 -5.49 -9.23 -14.00
CA ALA A 274 -5.28 -9.37 -15.44
C ALA A 274 -5.03 -8.00 -16.07
N LEU A 275 -3.91 -7.84 -16.79
CA LEU A 275 -3.68 -6.68 -17.64
C LEU A 275 -4.50 -6.81 -18.92
N LYS A 276 -5.23 -5.75 -19.26
CA LYS A 276 -6.05 -5.67 -20.47
C LYS A 276 -5.81 -4.34 -21.19
N ARG A 277 -5.72 -4.37 -22.51
CA ARG A 277 -5.67 -3.17 -23.37
C ARG A 277 -7.03 -2.91 -23.98
N TRP A 278 -7.50 -1.67 -23.91
CA TRP A 278 -8.69 -1.23 -24.63
C TRP A 278 -8.33 -0.85 -26.07
N THR A 279 -9.03 -1.43 -27.05
CA THR A 279 -8.79 -1.16 -28.48
C THR A 279 -9.72 -0.10 -29.07
N GLY A 280 -10.68 0.41 -28.29
CA GLY A 280 -11.80 1.23 -28.78
C GLY A 280 -13.10 0.46 -28.88
N GLU A 281 -13.03 -0.87 -29.05
CA GLU A 281 -14.20 -1.74 -29.19
C GLU A 281 -14.25 -2.83 -28.10
N GLN A 282 -13.09 -3.38 -27.74
CA GLN A 282 -13.00 -4.49 -26.79
C GLN A 282 -11.72 -4.44 -25.96
N PHE A 283 -11.72 -5.24 -24.89
CA PHE A 283 -10.54 -5.47 -24.07
C PHE A 283 -9.75 -6.68 -24.57
N GLU A 284 -8.49 -6.48 -24.91
CA GLU A 284 -7.53 -7.54 -25.24
C GLU A 284 -6.71 -7.92 -24.00
N PHE A 285 -6.64 -9.22 -23.70
CA PHE A 285 -5.83 -9.73 -22.59
C PHE A 285 -4.34 -9.64 -22.90
N MET A 286 -3.57 -9.02 -22.01
CA MET A 286 -2.12 -8.85 -22.14
C MET A 286 -1.32 -9.82 -21.27
N GLY A 287 -1.90 -10.31 -20.17
CA GLY A 287 -1.21 -11.19 -19.22
C GLY A 287 -1.73 -11.06 -17.80
N LEU A 288 -1.23 -11.90 -16.92
CA LEU A 288 -1.42 -11.74 -15.47
C LEU A 288 -0.28 -10.90 -14.91
N HIS A 289 -0.58 -10.09 -13.91
CA HIS A 289 0.40 -9.25 -13.24
C HIS A 289 0.17 -9.18 -11.73
N ALA A 290 1.22 -8.85 -10.99
CA ALA A 290 1.18 -8.64 -9.55
C ALA A 290 1.96 -7.39 -9.16
N VAL A 291 1.35 -6.56 -8.31
CA VAL A 291 1.95 -5.31 -7.81
C VAL A 291 1.81 -5.21 -6.30
N ALA A 292 2.66 -4.43 -5.64
CA ALA A 292 2.45 -4.11 -4.22
C ALA A 292 1.66 -2.81 -4.10
N ILE A 293 0.44 -2.84 -3.54
CA ILE A 293 -0.31 -1.64 -3.17
C ILE A 293 0.33 -1.05 -1.90
N THR A 294 0.60 0.26 -1.96
CA THR A 294 1.38 1.01 -0.95
C THR A 294 0.67 2.24 -0.43
N GLY A 295 -0.38 2.67 -1.12
CA GLY A 295 -1.12 3.87 -0.78
C GLY A 295 -2.45 3.96 -1.51
N PHE A 296 -3.22 4.98 -1.17
CA PHE A 296 -4.51 5.26 -1.76
C PHE A 296 -4.77 6.77 -1.78
N SER A 297 -5.72 7.19 -2.59
CA SER A 297 -6.28 8.55 -2.61
C SER A 297 -7.74 8.49 -2.20
N LEU A 298 -8.19 9.39 -1.32
CA LEU A 298 -9.60 9.55 -0.96
C LEU A 298 -10.19 10.75 -1.69
N SER A 299 -11.25 10.56 -2.46
CA SER A 299 -12.02 11.63 -3.08
C SER A 299 -12.78 12.45 -2.03
N ASP A 300 -12.93 13.75 -2.28
CA ASP A 300 -13.79 14.63 -1.49
C ASP A 300 -15.28 14.32 -1.72
N ALA A 301 -15.60 13.65 -2.84
CA ALA A 301 -16.96 13.17 -3.10
C ALA A 301 -17.41 12.16 -2.02
N PRO A 302 -18.71 12.11 -1.68
CA PRO A 302 -19.26 11.12 -0.77
C PRO A 302 -18.89 9.68 -1.19
N PRO A 303 -18.82 8.73 -0.24
CA PRO A 303 -18.55 7.33 -0.57
C PRO A 303 -19.63 6.81 -1.51
N LEU A 304 -19.24 5.98 -2.49
CA LEU A 304 -20.21 5.28 -3.33
C LEU A 304 -21.04 4.35 -2.44
N PRO A 305 -22.37 4.53 -2.36
CA PRO A 305 -23.19 3.68 -1.50
C PRO A 305 -23.29 2.27 -2.08
N GLN A 306 -23.24 1.26 -1.20
CA GLN A 306 -23.50 -0.13 -1.60
C GLN A 306 -24.92 -0.24 -2.15
N ARG A 307 -25.10 -0.77 -3.37
CA ARG A 307 -26.39 -0.69 -4.10
C ARG A 307 -27.57 -1.35 -3.40
N SER A 308 -27.34 -2.44 -2.68
CA SER A 308 -28.40 -3.22 -2.04
C SER A 308 -28.90 -2.60 -0.73
N THR A 309 -28.01 -1.98 0.06
CA THR A 309 -28.27 -1.55 1.45
C THR A 309 -28.15 -0.04 1.64
N GLY A 310 -27.56 0.66 0.67
CA GLY A 310 -27.13 2.04 0.81
C GLY A 310 -25.90 2.22 1.71
N PHE A 311 -25.26 1.14 2.15
CA PHE A 311 -24.17 1.16 3.12
C PHE A 311 -23.03 2.08 2.66
N GLN A 312 -22.61 3.01 3.53
CA GLN A 312 -21.60 4.01 3.21
C GLN A 312 -20.29 3.66 3.91
N LEU A 313 -19.39 3.02 3.18
CA LEU A 313 -18.05 2.69 3.65
C LEU A 313 -17.07 3.79 3.21
N ARG A 314 -16.28 4.34 4.14
CA ARG A 314 -15.29 5.38 3.83
C ARG A 314 -14.29 4.96 2.75
N ALA A 315 -13.92 3.68 2.72
CA ALA A 315 -13.04 3.11 1.70
C ALA A 315 -13.59 3.28 0.28
N GLU A 316 -14.91 3.43 0.09
CA GLU A 316 -15.50 3.66 -1.23
C GLU A 316 -15.23 5.05 -1.80
N ARG A 317 -14.70 5.97 -0.98
CA ARG A 317 -14.14 7.24 -1.46
C ARG A 317 -12.84 7.05 -2.23
N ILE A 318 -12.22 5.86 -2.22
CA ILE A 318 -10.98 5.63 -2.94
C ILE A 318 -11.19 5.83 -4.44
N ASP A 319 -10.53 6.83 -5.02
CA ASP A 319 -10.51 7.08 -6.47
C ASP A 319 -9.25 6.51 -7.13
N LYS A 320 -8.15 6.39 -6.37
CA LYS A 320 -6.87 5.84 -6.84
C LYS A 320 -6.21 4.96 -5.79
N LEU A 321 -5.58 3.89 -6.26
CA LEU A 321 -4.59 3.12 -5.52
C LEU A 321 -3.19 3.48 -6.05
N TYR A 322 -2.20 3.47 -5.17
CA TYR A 322 -0.79 3.65 -5.53
C TYR A 322 -0.03 2.35 -5.32
N ALA A 323 0.70 1.91 -6.34
CA ALA A 323 1.36 0.62 -6.34
C ALA A 323 2.83 0.70 -6.79
N HIS A 324 3.67 -0.16 -6.23
CA HIS A 324 4.95 -0.49 -6.85
C HIS A 324 4.68 -1.48 -7.99
N ASP A 325 4.78 -1.00 -9.23
CA ASP A 325 4.66 -1.81 -10.44
C ASP A 325 6.06 -1.98 -11.05
N ASP A 326 6.57 -3.19 -11.00
CA ASP A 326 7.92 -3.60 -11.42
C ASP A 326 8.24 -3.28 -12.90
N GLN A 327 7.24 -3.11 -13.77
CA GLN A 327 7.42 -2.75 -15.17
C GLN A 327 7.21 -1.26 -15.46
N VAL A 328 6.69 -0.51 -14.49
CA VAL A 328 6.39 0.92 -14.66
C VAL A 328 7.24 1.78 -13.74
N GLY A 329 7.12 1.60 -12.42
CA GLY A 329 7.88 2.37 -11.44
C GLY A 329 7.27 2.42 -10.04
N PRO A 330 7.94 3.13 -9.11
CA PRO A 330 7.51 3.24 -7.72
C PRO A 330 6.28 4.12 -7.56
N PHE A 331 5.30 3.69 -6.77
CA PHE A 331 4.06 4.43 -6.51
C PHE A 331 3.23 4.73 -7.77
N ALA A 332 3.31 3.92 -8.81
CA ALA A 332 2.48 4.03 -10.00
C ALA A 332 0.97 4.14 -9.66
N ARG A 333 0.26 4.97 -10.42
CA ARG A 333 -1.16 5.26 -10.23
C ARG A 333 -2.01 4.15 -10.84
N MET A 334 -2.99 3.68 -10.08
CA MET A 334 -4.10 2.82 -10.54
C MET A 334 -5.41 3.53 -10.22
N THR A 335 -6.11 4.04 -11.22
CA THR A 335 -7.30 4.90 -11.05
C THR A 335 -8.55 4.12 -11.39
N TRP A 336 -9.56 4.14 -10.53
CA TRP A 336 -10.86 3.53 -10.86
C TRP A 336 -11.47 4.20 -12.09
N CYS A 337 -12.07 3.41 -12.98
CA CYS A 337 -12.91 3.96 -14.04
C CYS A 337 -14.09 4.74 -13.41
N GLU A 338 -14.56 5.79 -14.09
CA GLU A 338 -15.69 6.56 -13.60
C GLU A 338 -16.93 5.67 -13.50
N ALA A 339 -17.43 5.48 -12.29
CA ALA A 339 -18.67 4.74 -12.08
C ALA A 339 -19.84 5.61 -12.51
N SER A 340 -20.63 5.17 -13.51
CA SER A 340 -21.86 5.88 -13.86
C SER A 340 -22.85 5.83 -12.69
N LEU A 341 -23.13 6.99 -12.08
CA LEU A 341 -24.17 7.12 -11.05
C LEU A 341 -25.59 7.15 -11.64
N LYS A 342 -25.73 7.29 -12.96
CA LYS A 342 -27.01 7.34 -13.68
C LYS A 342 -27.05 6.25 -14.76
N GLY A 343 -27.73 5.15 -14.46
CA GLY A 343 -27.88 3.99 -15.35
C GLY A 343 -27.21 2.72 -14.81
N PRO A 344 -27.31 1.58 -15.52
CA PRO A 344 -26.60 0.38 -15.13
C PRO A 344 -25.09 0.62 -15.26
N VAL A 345 -24.39 0.59 -14.14
CA VAL A 345 -22.92 0.62 -14.10
C VAL A 345 -22.39 -0.55 -14.92
N HIS A 346 -21.46 -0.27 -15.84
CA HIS A 346 -20.86 -1.32 -16.65
C HIS A 346 -20.01 -2.21 -15.71
N PRO A 347 -20.03 -3.54 -15.83
CA PRO A 347 -19.25 -4.43 -14.97
C PRO A 347 -17.76 -4.08 -14.90
N SER A 348 -17.20 -3.49 -15.96
CA SER A 348 -15.82 -2.96 -15.93
C SER A 348 -15.64 -1.86 -14.89
N ASP A 349 -16.61 -0.96 -14.69
CA ASP A 349 -16.46 0.21 -13.80
C ASP A 349 -16.24 -0.19 -12.34
N MET A 350 -16.63 -1.42 -11.98
CA MET A 350 -16.47 -1.98 -10.64
C MET A 350 -15.27 -2.94 -10.53
N THR A 351 -14.63 -3.29 -11.63
CA THR A 351 -13.59 -4.34 -11.67
C THR A 351 -12.33 -3.93 -12.40
N THR A 352 -12.28 -2.75 -13.01
CA THR A 352 -11.12 -2.28 -13.77
C THR A 352 -10.56 -0.97 -13.23
N LEU A 353 -9.22 -0.90 -13.14
CA LEU A 353 -8.47 0.32 -12.85
C LEU A 353 -7.59 0.69 -14.04
N LYS A 354 -7.63 1.95 -14.48
CA LYS A 354 -6.66 2.50 -15.42
C LYS A 354 -5.27 2.54 -14.77
N THR A 355 -4.30 1.93 -15.42
CA THR A 355 -2.93 1.82 -14.92
C THR A 355 -2.04 2.97 -15.43
N SER A 356 -0.81 3.06 -14.92
CA SER A 356 0.21 3.97 -15.47
C SER A 356 1.01 3.35 -16.63
N TRP A 357 0.57 2.21 -17.16
CA TRP A 357 1.15 1.66 -18.38
C TRP A 357 0.81 2.57 -19.57
N PRO A 358 1.70 2.72 -20.57
CA PRO A 358 1.42 3.57 -21.72
C PRO A 358 0.17 3.13 -22.50
N GLY A 359 -0.68 4.10 -22.84
CA GLY A 359 -1.93 3.89 -23.58
C GLY A 359 -3.12 3.56 -22.68
N GLU A 360 -4.16 2.96 -23.29
CA GLU A 360 -5.40 2.59 -22.58
C GLU A 360 -5.28 1.17 -22.02
N VAL A 361 -4.45 1.02 -20.98
CA VAL A 361 -4.19 -0.26 -20.30
C VAL A 361 -4.78 -0.26 -18.89
N PHE A 362 -5.52 -1.33 -18.59
CA PHE A 362 -6.32 -1.48 -17.38
C PHE A 362 -5.95 -2.75 -16.63
N ALA A 363 -6.04 -2.69 -15.31
CA ALA A 363 -5.97 -3.81 -14.40
C ALA A 363 -7.38 -4.31 -14.12
N ASP A 364 -7.72 -5.50 -14.60
CA ASP A 364 -8.97 -6.20 -14.29
C ASP A 364 -8.76 -7.14 -13.09
N ILE A 365 -9.44 -6.81 -12.00
CA ILE A 365 -9.34 -7.52 -10.72
C ILE A 365 -10.34 -8.68 -10.60
N HIS A 366 -11.26 -8.87 -11.54
CA HIS A 366 -12.32 -9.86 -11.43
C HIS A 366 -11.77 -11.30 -11.38
N ASN A 367 -12.20 -12.07 -10.37
CA ASN A 367 -11.71 -13.43 -10.09
C ASN A 367 -10.19 -13.49 -9.92
N ARG A 368 -9.63 -12.50 -9.23
CA ARG A 368 -8.22 -12.45 -8.85
C ARG A 368 -8.12 -12.37 -7.33
N PHE A 369 -7.04 -11.86 -6.78
CA PHE A 369 -6.87 -11.81 -5.34
C PHE A 369 -5.98 -10.66 -4.89
N VAL A 370 -6.16 -10.31 -3.63
CA VAL A 370 -5.21 -9.53 -2.84
C VAL A 370 -4.63 -10.42 -1.75
N MET A 371 -3.32 -10.39 -1.57
CA MET A 371 -2.59 -11.13 -0.53
C MET A 371 -1.97 -10.15 0.46
N ILE A 372 -2.19 -10.41 1.75
CA ILE A 372 -1.70 -9.59 2.84
C ILE A 372 -0.77 -10.45 3.71
N PRO A 373 0.52 -10.09 3.86
CA PRO A 373 1.43 -10.74 4.80
C PRO A 373 1.18 -10.22 6.22
N LEU A 374 0.43 -10.97 7.02
CA LEU A 374 0.00 -10.56 8.35
C LEU A 374 0.87 -11.10 9.47
N TYR A 375 0.97 -10.34 10.56
CA TYR A 375 1.50 -10.89 11.80
C TYR A 375 0.54 -11.94 12.38
N HIS A 376 1.06 -13.11 12.78
CA HIS A 376 0.26 -14.27 13.20
C HIS A 376 -0.71 -14.04 14.38
N LYS A 377 -0.57 -12.93 15.13
CA LYS A 377 -1.54 -12.54 16.17
C LYS A 377 -2.72 -11.73 15.65
N ILE A 378 -2.70 -11.25 14.41
CA ILE A 378 -3.86 -10.63 13.77
C ILE A 378 -4.71 -11.76 13.20
N ARG A 379 -5.73 -12.17 13.94
CA ARG A 379 -6.51 -13.40 13.69
C ARG A 379 -7.92 -13.13 13.20
N ILE A 380 -8.49 -11.99 13.58
CA ILE A 380 -9.86 -11.64 13.20
C ILE A 380 -9.85 -11.06 11.77
N PRO A 381 -10.49 -11.72 10.78
CA PRO A 381 -10.54 -11.22 9.42
C PRO A 381 -11.32 -9.90 9.34
N TYR A 382 -10.93 -9.04 8.39
CA TYR A 382 -11.67 -7.81 8.08
C TYR A 382 -13.16 -8.08 7.77
N GLY A 383 -13.45 -9.19 7.07
CA GLY A 383 -14.80 -9.57 6.68
C GLY A 383 -15.75 -9.76 7.87
N GLU A 384 -15.26 -10.25 9.01
CA GLU A 384 -16.07 -10.44 10.23
C GLU A 384 -16.56 -9.10 10.77
N ILE A 385 -15.65 -8.13 10.91
CA ILE A 385 -16.01 -6.79 11.40
C ILE A 385 -16.87 -6.06 10.37
N HIS A 386 -16.53 -6.15 9.08
CA HIS A 386 -17.34 -5.56 8.03
C HIS A 386 -18.78 -6.10 8.02
N ALA A 387 -18.97 -7.42 8.15
CA ALA A 387 -20.29 -8.04 8.20
C ALA A 387 -21.09 -7.59 9.44
N ALA A 388 -20.43 -7.50 10.60
CA ALA A 388 -21.04 -6.98 11.82
C ALA A 388 -21.50 -5.53 11.66
N ILE A 389 -20.64 -4.66 11.11
CA ILE A 389 -20.99 -3.24 10.92
C ILE A 389 -22.07 -3.05 9.87
N LEU A 390 -22.08 -3.84 8.79
CA LEU A 390 -23.17 -3.82 7.80
C LEU A 390 -24.51 -4.28 8.41
N SER A 391 -24.48 -5.30 9.26
CA SER A 391 -25.66 -5.76 10.00
C SER A 391 -26.16 -4.70 10.99
N LEU A 392 -25.25 -4.07 11.73
CA LEU A 392 -25.57 -2.97 12.64
C LEU A 392 -26.16 -1.76 11.90
N ASP A 393 -25.56 -1.37 10.77
CA ASP A 393 -26.08 -0.31 9.90
C ASP A 393 -27.52 -0.63 9.46
N THR A 394 -27.80 -1.87 9.06
CA THR A 394 -29.16 -2.28 8.68
C THR A 394 -30.18 -2.08 9.81
N LEU A 395 -29.82 -2.38 11.06
CA LEU A 395 -30.67 -2.13 12.23
C LEU A 395 -30.88 -0.64 12.48
N ILE A 396 -29.81 0.16 12.37
CA ILE A 396 -29.86 1.62 12.52
C ILE A 396 -30.71 2.25 11.42
N GLU A 397 -30.59 1.79 10.17
CA GLU A 397 -31.40 2.29 9.07
C GLU A 397 -32.87 1.92 9.22
N GLY A 398 -33.18 0.73 9.77
CA GLY A 398 -34.54 0.37 10.18
C GLY A 398 -35.12 1.33 11.21
N PHE A 399 -34.31 1.79 12.17
CA PHE A 399 -34.70 2.83 13.13
C PHE A 399 -34.80 4.23 12.48
N ARG A 400 -33.91 4.56 11.54
CA ARG A 400 -33.92 5.87 10.86
C ARG A 400 -35.06 5.99 9.85
N ALA A 401 -35.55 4.89 9.30
CA ALA A 401 -36.67 4.87 8.36
C ALA A 401 -37.90 5.60 8.95
N GLY A 402 -38.37 6.63 8.26
CA GLY A 402 -39.51 7.45 8.69
C GLY A 402 -39.19 8.55 9.72
N ARG A 403 -37.91 8.78 10.04
CA ARG A 403 -37.46 9.89 10.91
C ARG A 403 -36.63 10.90 10.12
N GLU A 404 -37.17 12.09 9.91
CA GLU A 404 -36.46 13.17 9.24
C GLU A 404 -35.36 13.80 10.13
N GLY A 405 -34.32 14.34 9.50
CA GLY A 405 -33.27 15.10 10.19
C GLY A 405 -32.13 14.28 10.80
N ILE A 406 -32.18 12.95 10.77
CA ILE A 406 -31.06 12.10 11.19
C ILE A 406 -30.17 11.82 9.97
N PRO A 407 -28.92 12.31 9.91
CA PRO A 407 -28.01 12.02 8.78
C PRO A 407 -27.61 10.54 8.77
N ARG A 408 -27.29 9.99 7.59
CA ARG A 408 -26.73 8.64 7.48
C ARG A 408 -25.26 8.65 7.90
N ALA A 409 -24.84 7.57 8.54
CA ALA A 409 -23.45 7.40 8.94
C ALA A 409 -22.60 6.91 7.77
N GLU A 410 -21.41 7.50 7.67
CA GLU A 410 -20.28 6.92 6.98
C GLU A 410 -19.46 6.10 7.97
N TRP A 411 -19.17 4.85 7.62
CA TRP A 411 -18.43 3.90 8.44
C TRP A 411 -16.98 3.80 7.95
N ASP A 412 -16.02 3.97 8.85
CA ASP A 412 -14.60 3.87 8.57
C ASP A 412 -14.01 2.68 9.33
N ILE A 413 -13.67 1.59 8.62
CA ILE A 413 -13.23 0.32 9.21
C ILE A 413 -11.78 0.08 8.82
N TYR A 414 -10.87 0.02 9.80
CA TYR A 414 -9.46 -0.23 9.52
C TYR A 414 -8.70 -0.84 10.68
N LEU A 415 -7.58 -1.48 10.37
CA LEU A 415 -6.66 -2.03 11.36
C LEU A 415 -5.80 -0.92 11.96
N THR A 416 -5.61 -0.95 13.27
CA THR A 416 -4.67 -0.08 13.98
C THR A 416 -3.99 -0.85 15.12
N ASN A 417 -3.04 -0.19 15.78
CA ASN A 417 -2.44 -0.67 17.02
C ASN A 417 -2.72 0.30 18.17
N ALA A 418 -2.58 -0.18 19.40
CA ALA A 418 -2.88 0.61 20.59
C ALA A 418 -2.13 1.95 20.63
N SER A 419 -0.87 1.98 20.20
CA SER A 419 -0.04 3.21 20.21
C SER A 419 -0.53 4.24 19.18
N ASP A 420 -0.75 3.82 17.94
CA ASP A 420 -1.26 4.69 16.87
C ASP A 420 -2.68 5.18 17.18
N TYR A 421 -3.54 4.32 17.73
CA TYR A 421 -4.87 4.70 18.19
C TYR A 421 -4.80 5.78 19.29
N LYS A 422 -4.07 5.53 20.39
CA LYS A 422 -3.95 6.50 21.49
C LYS A 422 -3.32 7.82 21.05
N ALA A 423 -2.35 7.78 20.12
CA ALA A 423 -1.78 8.98 19.53
C ALA A 423 -2.82 9.78 18.73
N SER A 424 -3.64 9.11 17.90
CA SER A 424 -4.73 9.77 17.16
C SER A 424 -5.80 10.33 18.08
N ALA A 425 -6.22 9.57 19.10
CA ALA A 425 -7.19 10.01 20.10
C ALA A 425 -6.70 11.27 20.82
N ARG A 426 -5.43 11.31 21.24
CA ARG A 426 -4.82 12.50 21.87
C ARG A 426 -4.87 13.75 20.98
N ALA A 427 -4.71 13.58 19.67
CA ALA A 427 -4.73 14.68 18.71
C ALA A 427 -6.16 15.14 18.37
N GLU A 428 -7.11 14.20 18.23
CA GLU A 428 -8.43 14.46 17.65
C GLU A 428 -9.54 14.63 18.71
N TYR A 429 -9.54 13.85 19.78
CA TYR A 429 -10.67 13.80 20.73
C TYR A 429 -10.93 15.13 21.47
N PRO A 430 -9.92 15.92 21.88
CA PRO A 430 -10.15 17.20 22.54
C PRO A 430 -10.96 18.18 21.69
N THR A 431 -10.73 18.21 20.37
CA THR A 431 -11.45 19.12 19.47
C THR A 431 -12.87 18.63 19.17
N LEU A 432 -13.12 17.33 19.38
CA LEU A 432 -14.42 16.69 19.16
C LEU A 432 -15.33 16.70 20.40
N GLY A 433 -14.75 16.96 21.58
CA GLY A 433 -15.45 16.90 22.87
C GLY A 433 -15.54 15.49 23.45
N ILE A 434 -14.72 14.55 22.99
CA ILE A 434 -14.68 13.17 23.49
C ILE A 434 -13.73 13.13 24.71
N PRO A 435 -14.14 12.58 25.87
CA PRO A 435 -13.27 12.45 27.04
C PRO A 435 -12.02 11.63 26.75
N LEU A 436 -10.84 12.20 27.01
CA LEU A 436 -9.56 11.52 26.76
C LEU A 436 -9.21 10.45 27.79
N ASN A 437 -9.56 10.67 29.06
CA ASN A 437 -9.10 9.83 30.17
C ASN A 437 -9.52 8.37 29.98
N ASP A 438 -10.79 8.16 29.62
CA ASP A 438 -11.37 6.84 29.40
C ASP A 438 -10.70 6.09 28.24
N THR A 439 -10.09 6.79 27.28
CA THR A 439 -9.36 6.18 26.16
C THR A 439 -7.87 5.98 26.45
N LEU A 440 -7.21 6.96 27.06
CA LEU A 440 -5.76 6.91 27.23
C LEU A 440 -5.32 5.93 28.32
N TYR A 441 -6.15 5.73 29.35
CA TYR A 441 -5.87 4.80 30.44
C TYR A 441 -6.34 3.37 30.18
N GLU A 442 -7.16 3.15 29.14
CA GLU A 442 -7.69 1.84 28.82
C GLU A 442 -6.59 0.84 28.43
N SER A 443 -6.74 -0.40 28.87
CA SER A 443 -5.81 -1.48 28.51
C SER A 443 -6.26 -2.13 27.22
N LEU A 444 -5.53 -1.88 26.13
CA LEU A 444 -5.94 -2.31 24.79
C LEU A 444 -5.03 -3.40 24.21
N PRO A 445 -5.56 -4.33 23.40
CA PRO A 445 -4.74 -5.30 22.68
C PRO A 445 -3.78 -4.61 21.70
N ARG A 446 -2.68 -5.29 21.35
CA ARG A 446 -1.68 -4.71 20.44
C ARG A 446 -2.28 -4.34 19.09
N PHE A 447 -3.18 -5.15 18.54
CA PHE A 447 -3.85 -4.92 17.26
C PHE A 447 -5.35 -4.92 17.45
N MET A 448 -6.04 -4.00 16.79
CA MET A 448 -7.49 -3.85 16.86
C MET A 448 -8.06 -3.32 15.55
N TRP A 449 -9.28 -3.70 15.27
CA TRP A 449 -10.11 -3.06 14.26
C TRP A 449 -10.76 -1.83 14.87
N ARG A 450 -10.45 -0.66 14.33
CA ARG A 450 -11.13 0.60 14.66
C ARG A 450 -12.26 0.82 13.67
N VAL A 451 -13.46 1.01 14.20
CA VAL A 451 -14.64 1.42 13.44
C VAL A 451 -15.02 2.83 13.88
N THR A 452 -14.82 3.81 13.01
CA THR A 452 -15.23 5.20 13.25
C THR A 452 -16.56 5.47 12.57
N VAL A 453 -17.52 5.99 13.34
CA VAL A 453 -18.83 6.43 12.86
C VAL A 453 -18.78 7.92 12.59
N ARG A 454 -19.11 8.33 11.36
CA ARG A 454 -19.09 9.75 10.95
C ARG A 454 -20.44 10.21 10.43
N THR A 455 -20.85 11.41 10.82
CA THR A 455 -22.04 12.10 10.30
C THR A 455 -21.64 13.52 9.89
N ALA A 456 -22.00 13.95 8.67
CA ALA A 456 -21.62 15.28 8.17
C ALA A 456 -20.14 15.64 8.42
N ASP A 457 -19.24 14.68 8.14
CA ASP A 457 -17.79 14.72 8.35
C ASP A 457 -17.27 14.83 9.80
N ARG A 458 -18.16 14.91 10.80
CA ARG A 458 -17.81 14.85 12.22
C ARG A 458 -17.72 13.40 12.70
N ILE A 459 -16.73 13.10 13.53
CA ILE A 459 -16.63 11.82 14.25
C ILE A 459 -17.65 11.82 15.40
N GLU A 460 -18.56 10.85 15.40
CA GLU A 460 -19.53 10.65 16.47
C GLU A 460 -18.97 9.71 17.54
N MET A 461 -18.38 8.59 17.11
CA MET A 461 -17.80 7.57 17.98
C MET A 461 -16.81 6.67 17.27
N ASP A 462 -15.97 6.03 18.07
CA ASP A 462 -15.13 4.91 17.73
C ASP A 462 -15.58 3.66 18.50
N LEU A 463 -15.62 2.53 17.80
CA LEU A 463 -15.79 1.19 18.35
C LEU A 463 -14.50 0.41 18.06
N LEU A 464 -13.87 -0.16 19.08
CA LEU A 464 -12.61 -0.91 18.95
C LEU A 464 -12.85 -2.39 19.17
N PHE A 465 -12.53 -3.20 18.19
CA PHE A 465 -12.65 -4.66 18.26
C PHE A 465 -11.25 -5.30 18.31
N ASP A 466 -11.01 -6.22 19.24
CA ASP A 466 -9.76 -6.97 19.37
C ASP A 466 -9.49 -7.76 18.09
N ALA A 467 -8.37 -7.47 17.42
CA ALA A 467 -7.97 -8.22 16.22
C ALA A 467 -7.19 -9.50 16.56
N THR A 468 -6.87 -9.72 17.85
CA THR A 468 -6.06 -10.82 18.36
C THR A 468 -6.86 -11.92 19.06
N GLY A 469 -8.14 -11.67 19.30
CA GLY A 469 -9.07 -12.55 20.00
C GLY A 469 -9.57 -13.72 19.16
N ILE A 470 -10.79 -14.17 19.50
CA ILE A 470 -11.48 -15.32 18.91
C ILE A 470 -12.84 -14.82 18.41
N ALA A 471 -13.16 -15.04 17.13
CA ALA A 471 -14.34 -14.44 16.48
C ALA A 471 -15.69 -14.81 17.13
N GLN A 472 -15.75 -15.95 17.83
CA GLN A 472 -16.93 -16.42 18.56
C GLN A 472 -17.18 -15.68 19.89
N HIS A 473 -16.21 -14.90 20.39
CA HIS A 473 -16.34 -14.13 21.62
C HIS A 473 -16.68 -12.66 21.33
N ASP A 474 -17.05 -11.92 22.38
CA ASP A 474 -17.11 -10.47 22.34
C ASP A 474 -15.70 -9.91 22.04
N LEU A 475 -15.55 -9.23 20.90
CA LEU A 475 -14.31 -8.58 20.54
C LEU A 475 -14.32 -7.09 20.90
N LEU A 476 -15.43 -6.48 21.27
CA LEU A 476 -15.49 -5.05 21.54
C LEU A 476 -14.75 -4.74 22.85
N VAL A 477 -13.56 -4.17 22.72
CA VAL A 477 -12.68 -3.86 23.87
C VAL A 477 -12.82 -2.44 24.38
N HIS A 478 -13.29 -1.52 23.53
CA HIS A 478 -13.47 -0.12 23.93
C HIS A 478 -14.47 0.59 23.02
N ARG A 479 -15.15 1.60 23.58
CA ARG A 479 -15.91 2.58 22.82
C ARG A 479 -15.58 3.98 23.33
N ALA A 480 -15.44 4.92 22.40
CA ALA A 480 -15.21 6.31 22.74
C ALA A 480 -16.06 7.19 21.83
N GLY A 481 -16.82 8.13 22.38
CA GLY A 481 -17.67 8.98 21.57
C GLY A 481 -18.38 10.04 22.39
N CYS A 482 -19.05 10.94 21.70
CA CYS A 482 -19.93 11.92 22.32
C CYS A 482 -21.31 11.28 22.59
N ASN A 483 -22.09 11.89 23.49
CA ASN A 483 -23.53 11.60 23.64
C ASN A 483 -24.32 12.19 22.45
N GLY A 484 -23.97 11.77 21.23
CA GLY A 484 -24.58 12.19 19.97
C GLY A 484 -25.78 11.33 19.58
N ILE A 485 -26.38 11.66 18.44
CA ILE A 485 -27.62 11.01 17.99
C ILE A 485 -27.44 9.51 17.76
N TYR A 486 -26.28 9.09 17.24
CA TYR A 486 -25.97 7.67 17.04
C TYR A 486 -25.80 6.90 18.35
N SER A 487 -25.26 7.54 19.40
CA SER A 487 -25.22 6.95 20.74
C SER A 487 -26.63 6.72 21.30
N LEU A 488 -27.56 7.64 21.06
CA LEU A 488 -28.96 7.49 21.49
C LEU A 488 -29.69 6.39 20.71
N ILE A 489 -29.49 6.32 19.40
CA ILE A 489 -30.06 5.25 18.55
C ILE A 489 -29.59 3.88 19.05
N LEU A 490 -28.28 3.73 19.29
CA LEU A 490 -27.71 2.49 19.82
C LEU A 490 -28.24 2.15 21.22
N GLY A 491 -28.43 3.15 22.09
CA GLY A 491 -29.07 2.95 23.38
C GLY A 491 -30.53 2.48 23.29
N HIS A 492 -31.30 3.02 22.34
CA HIS A 492 -32.66 2.54 22.08
C HIS A 492 -32.68 1.11 21.52
N LEU A 493 -31.83 0.80 20.54
CA LEU A 493 -31.70 -0.55 19.99
C LEU A 493 -31.26 -1.55 21.06
N SER A 494 -30.34 -1.15 21.95
CA SER A 494 -29.91 -1.93 23.12
C SER A 494 -31.08 -2.25 24.05
N ASN A 495 -31.89 -1.25 24.42
CA ASN A 495 -33.08 -1.45 25.25
C ASN A 495 -34.09 -2.41 24.60
N VAL A 496 -34.30 -2.32 23.29
CA VAL A 496 -35.19 -3.24 22.56
C VAL A 496 -34.61 -4.66 22.58
N PHE A 497 -33.31 -4.81 22.36
CA PHE A 497 -32.62 -6.11 22.40
C PHE A 497 -32.67 -6.76 23.80
N GLU A 498 -32.57 -5.98 24.88
CA GLU A 498 -32.73 -6.48 26.25
C GLU A 498 -34.16 -6.96 26.55
N GLN A 499 -35.17 -6.29 26.00
CA GLN A 499 -36.57 -6.66 26.19
C GLN A 499 -36.97 -7.87 25.36
N GLN A 500 -36.45 -7.96 24.13
CA GLN A 500 -36.70 -9.05 23.21
C GLN A 500 -35.44 -9.34 22.42
N ALA A 501 -34.68 -10.34 22.85
CA ALA A 501 -33.50 -10.78 22.11
C ALA A 501 -33.91 -11.28 20.72
N PHE A 502 -33.20 -10.82 19.70
CA PHE A 502 -33.31 -11.27 18.31
C PHE A 502 -31.94 -11.71 17.81
N ASP A 503 -31.93 -12.58 16.80
CA ASP A 503 -30.67 -13.15 16.30
C ASP A 503 -29.83 -12.09 15.59
N VAL A 504 -28.59 -11.91 16.06
CA VAL A 504 -27.62 -10.96 15.51
C VAL A 504 -26.23 -11.58 15.58
N LEU A 505 -25.30 -11.04 14.79
CA LEU A 505 -23.90 -11.46 14.86
C LEU A 505 -23.31 -11.15 16.25
N PRO A 506 -22.38 -11.97 16.79
CA PRO A 506 -21.82 -11.77 18.13
C PRO A 506 -21.25 -10.36 18.36
N GLN A 507 -20.64 -9.78 17.33
CA GLN A 507 -20.06 -8.43 17.43
C GLN A 507 -21.11 -7.31 17.40
N VAL A 508 -22.28 -7.56 16.80
CA VAL A 508 -23.43 -6.64 16.90
C VAL A 508 -24.02 -6.70 18.30
N GLU A 509 -24.17 -7.91 18.85
CA GLU A 509 -24.61 -8.12 20.23
C GLU A 509 -23.68 -7.42 21.23
N ALA A 510 -22.36 -7.56 21.07
CA ALA A 510 -21.36 -6.86 21.86
C ALA A 510 -21.55 -5.34 21.85
N VAL A 511 -21.73 -4.76 20.65
CA VAL A 511 -22.04 -3.33 20.51
C VAL A 511 -23.32 -2.99 21.25
N LEU A 512 -24.44 -3.67 21.00
CA LEU A 512 -25.71 -3.38 21.66
C LEU A 512 -25.61 -3.47 23.18
N LYS A 513 -24.98 -4.51 23.73
CA LYS A 513 -24.75 -4.67 25.17
C LYS A 513 -23.93 -3.53 25.77
N SER A 514 -22.93 -3.01 25.05
CA SER A 514 -22.10 -1.89 25.53
C SER A 514 -22.87 -0.57 25.71
N PHE A 515 -24.05 -0.43 25.09
CA PHE A 515 -24.95 0.72 25.25
C PHE A 515 -26.11 0.47 26.23
N SER A 516 -26.10 -0.64 26.97
CA SER A 516 -27.08 -0.91 28.03
C SER A 516 -27.13 0.24 29.04
N GLY A 517 -28.34 0.67 29.41
CA GLY A 517 -28.57 1.72 30.41
C GLY A 517 -28.20 3.15 29.96
N THR A 518 -27.82 3.37 28.70
CA THR A 518 -27.49 4.72 28.18
C THR A 518 -28.71 5.62 27.94
N VAL A 519 -29.91 5.05 27.83
CA VAL A 519 -31.18 5.77 27.69
C VAL A 519 -32.10 5.39 28.86
N GLN A 520 -32.67 6.39 29.56
CA GLN A 520 -33.63 6.14 30.65
C GLN A 520 -34.83 5.34 30.12
N LYS A 521 -35.22 4.28 30.84
CA LYS A 521 -36.44 3.54 30.53
C LYS A 521 -37.63 4.50 30.64
N PRO A 522 -38.55 4.50 29.66
CA PRO A 522 -39.71 5.39 29.65
C PRO A 522 -40.60 5.19 30.88
#